data_AF-A0A2V9Z5G7-F1
#
_entry.id   AF-A0A2V9Z5G7-F1
#
_cell.length_a   1.000
_cell.length_b   1.000
_cell.length_c   1.000
_cell.angle_alpha   90.00
_cell.angle_beta   90.00
_cell.angle_gamma   90.00
#
_symmetry.space_group_name_H-M   'P 1'
#
loop_
_entity.id
_entity.type
_entity.pdbx_description
1 polymer ?
#
loop_
_entity_poly.entity_id
_entity_poly.type
_entity_poly.pdbx_seq_one_letter_code
_entity_poly.pdbx_strand_id
1 'polypeptide(L)'
;MLAFLFVLLAVALRFLPHPFAFTPVAGSLLFFGAREPKRQMWIPLALFCASDVILTKFIYAYAFTVEHYVRWAWYVAILWLGTRLGRNARPLPVIGAALASSVSF
;
A
#
# COMPACT_ATOMS: atom_id res chain seq x y z
N MET A 1 -7.32 -6.16 12.95
CA MET A 1 -6.35 -5.43 13.82
C MET A 1 -4.91 -5.48 13.31
N LEU A 2 -4.32 -6.66 13.06
CA LEU A 2 -2.95 -6.76 12.53
C LEU A 2 -2.73 -5.99 11.21
N ALA A 3 -3.73 -5.94 10.34
CA ALA A 3 -3.61 -5.23 9.07
C ALA A 3 -3.41 -3.72 9.26
N PHE A 4 -4.13 -3.12 10.20
CA PHE A 4 -3.94 -1.72 10.58
C PHE A 4 -2.54 -1.47 11.14
N LEU A 5 -2.02 -2.38 11.97
CA LEU A 5 -0.65 -2.28 12.48
C LEU A 5 0.37 -2.24 11.33
N PHE A 6 0.24 -3.12 10.33
CA PHE A 6 1.16 -3.15 9.19
C PHE A 6 1.04 -1.90 8.31
N VAL A 7 -0.17 -1.36 8.12
CA VAL A 7 -0.36 -0.10 7.39
C VAL A 7 0.28 1.06 8.15
N LEU A 8 0.02 1.18 9.46
CA LEU A 8 0.60 2.24 10.29
C LEU A 8 2.12 2.16 10.32
N LEU A 9 2.67 0.96 10.45
CA LEU A 9 4.11 0.74 10.42
C LEU A 9 4.71 1.08 9.05
N ALA A 10 4.05 0.67 7.96
CA ALA A 10 4.47 1.04 6.61
C ALA A 10 4.48 2.56 6.43
N VAL A 11 3.43 3.26 6.85
CA VAL A 11 3.35 4.73 6.79
C VAL A 11 4.43 5.39 7.65
N ALA A 12 4.62 4.93 8.89
CA ALA A 12 5.64 5.48 9.79
C ALA A 12 7.05 5.33 9.20
N LEU A 13 7.36 4.15 8.63
CA LEU A 13 8.65 3.93 7.97
C LEU A 13 8.88 4.93 6.84
N ARG A 14 7.86 5.32 6.06
CA ARG A 14 8.04 6.31 4.98
C ARG A 14 8.58 7.67 5.44
N PHE A 15 8.43 8.01 6.73
CA PHE A 15 8.94 9.26 7.30
C PHE A 15 10.27 9.10 8.04
N LEU A 16 10.73 7.87 8.26
CA LEU A 16 11.98 7.59 8.94
C LEU A 16 13.10 7.34 7.92
N PRO A 17 14.33 7.77 8.20
CA PRO A 17 15.47 7.35 7.39
C PRO A 17 15.70 5.84 7.61
N HIS A 18 15.52 5.05 6.56
CA HIS A 18 15.78 3.61 6.60
C HIS A 18 16.60 3.17 5.39
N PRO A 19 17.43 2.12 5.54
CA PRO A 19 18.27 1.62 4.45
C PRO A 19 17.42 1.23 3.24
N PHE A 20 17.93 1.54 2.05
CA PHE A 20 17.34 1.24 0.74
C PHE A 20 15.97 1.88 0.47
N ALA A 21 15.51 2.83 1.29
CA ALA A 21 14.17 3.40 1.16
C ALA A 21 13.06 2.33 1.05
N PHE A 22 13.29 1.15 1.65
CA PHE A 22 12.33 0.05 1.65
C PHE A 22 11.15 0.30 2.60
N THR A 23 9.94 0.35 2.04
CA THR A 23 8.69 0.42 2.81
C THR A 23 7.74 -0.70 2.39
N PRO A 24 7.12 -1.43 3.34
CA PRO A 24 6.27 -2.59 3.03
C PRO A 24 4.86 -2.18 2.56
N VAL A 25 4.76 -1.33 1.55
CA VAL A 25 3.48 -0.80 1.03
C VAL A 25 2.66 -1.91 0.36
N ALA A 26 3.24 -2.63 -0.60
CA ALA A 26 2.56 -3.70 -1.32
C ALA A 26 2.00 -4.77 -0.37
N GLY A 27 2.85 -5.27 0.52
CA GLY A 27 2.49 -6.32 1.47
C GLY A 27 1.41 -5.89 2.46
N SER A 28 1.51 -4.67 3.01
CA SER A 28 0.50 -4.15 3.94
C SER A 28 -0.87 -3.98 3.26
N LEU A 29 -0.91 -3.48 2.02
CA LEU A 29 -2.15 -3.33 1.25
C LEU A 29 -2.77 -4.68 0.85
N LEU A 30 -1.98 -5.64 0.35
CA LEU A 30 -2.47 -6.99 0.03
C LEU A 30 -3.08 -7.66 1.26
N PHE A 31 -2.37 -7.58 2.39
CA PHE A 31 -2.80 -8.17 3.65
C PHE A 31 -4.05 -7.50 4.20
N PHE A 32 -4.12 -6.16 4.14
CA PHE A 32 -5.30 -5.40 4.54
C PHE A 32 -6.50 -5.76 3.68
N GLY A 33 -6.33 -5.78 2.36
CA GLY A 33 -7.38 -6.17 1.42
C GLY A 33 -7.90 -7.59 1.70
N ALA A 34 -7.02 -8.51 2.08
CA ALA A 34 -7.38 -9.90 2.34
C ALA A 34 -8.09 -10.15 3.68
N ARG A 35 -7.79 -9.36 4.73
CA ARG A 35 -8.26 -9.63 6.09
C ARG A 35 -9.33 -8.68 6.63
N GLU A 36 -9.37 -7.44 6.16
CA GLU A 36 -10.26 -6.42 6.71
C GLU A 36 -11.49 -6.18 5.80
N PRO A 37 -12.62 -5.68 6.35
CA PRO A 37 -13.85 -5.49 5.59
C PRO A 37 -13.71 -4.40 4.53
N LYS A 38 -14.43 -4.58 3.41
CA LYS A 38 -14.43 -3.63 2.27
C LYS A 38 -14.76 -2.18 2.64
N ARG A 39 -15.60 -1.99 3.67
CA ARG A 39 -15.98 -0.67 4.18
C ARG A 39 -14.81 0.11 4.80
N GLN A 40 -13.72 -0.56 5.16
CA GLN A 40 -12.54 0.05 5.78
C GLN A 40 -11.37 0.24 4.79
N MET A 41 -11.52 -0.17 3.53
CA MET A 41 -10.42 -0.09 2.53
C MET A 41 -10.04 1.34 2.15
N TRP A 42 -10.92 2.30 2.38
CA TRP A 42 -10.60 3.72 2.19
C TRP A 42 -9.56 4.21 3.20
N ILE A 43 -9.43 3.55 4.37
CA ILE A 43 -8.50 3.97 5.43
C ILE A 43 -7.03 3.84 4.99
N PRO A 44 -6.53 2.66 4.59
CA PRO A 44 -5.15 2.54 4.11
C PRO A 44 -4.91 3.36 2.85
N LEU A 45 -5.89 3.46 1.95
CA LEU A 45 -5.79 4.30 0.76
C LEU A 45 -5.57 5.77 1.14
N ALA A 46 -6.41 6.32 2.01
CA ALA A 46 -6.31 7.70 2.46
C ALA A 46 -4.98 7.96 3.19
N LEU A 47 -4.52 7.04 4.04
CA LEU A 47 -3.25 7.16 4.74
C LEU A 47 -2.06 7.23 3.79
N PHE A 48 -2.00 6.34 2.79
CA PHE A 48 -0.89 6.35 1.83
C PHE A 48 -0.96 7.56 0.90
N CYS A 49 -2.13 7.92 0.37
CA CYS A 49 -2.28 9.12 -0.44
C CYS A 49 -1.90 10.39 0.33
N ALA A 50 -2.33 10.52 1.59
CA ALA A 50 -1.96 11.63 2.45
C ALA A 50 -0.45 11.65 2.71
N SER A 51 0.16 10.48 3.00
CA SER A 51 1.60 10.39 3.19
C SER A 51 2.39 10.83 1.96
N ASP A 52 1.93 10.50 0.75
CA ASP A 52 2.55 10.94 -0.50
C ASP A 52 2.48 12.45 -0.66
N VAL A 53 1.31 13.06 -0.39
CA VAL A 53 1.15 14.52 -0.48
C VAL A 53 2.05 15.22 0.52
N ILE A 54 2.12 14.73 1.76
CA ILE A 54 2.96 15.31 2.82
C ILE A 54 4.42 15.23 2.42
N LEU A 55 4.89 14.04 2.02
CA LEU A 55 6.27 13.82 1.61
C LEU A 55 6.64 14.68 0.40
N THR A 56 5.88 14.60 -0.69
CA THR A 56 6.18 15.30 -1.93
C THR A 56 6.15 16.81 -1.74
N LYS A 57 5.06 17.35 -1.16
CA LYS A 57 4.83 18.80 -1.16
C LYS A 57 5.49 19.51 0.00
N PHE A 58 5.49 18.91 1.20
CA PHE A 58 5.91 19.61 2.41
C PHE A 58 7.32 19.23 2.86
N ILE A 59 7.75 17.99 2.63
CA ILE A 59 9.08 17.52 3.06
C ILE A 59 10.11 17.72 1.94
N TYR A 60 9.79 17.25 0.73
CA TYR A 60 10.72 17.27 -0.40
C TYR A 60 10.55 18.49 -1.33
N ALA A 61 9.47 19.27 -1.15
CA ALA A 61 9.15 20.45 -1.97
C ALA A 61 9.14 20.17 -3.49
N TYR A 62 8.73 18.97 -3.90
CA TYR A 62 8.60 18.57 -5.29
C TYR A 62 7.24 18.97 -5.88
N ALA A 63 7.20 19.11 -7.21
CA ALA A 63 5.96 19.33 -7.95
C ALA A 63 5.07 18.08 -7.90
N PHE A 64 3.76 18.30 -7.74
CA PHE A 64 2.79 17.22 -7.78
C PHE A 64 2.46 16.88 -9.24
N THR A 65 2.96 15.75 -9.73
CA THR A 65 2.81 15.29 -11.11
C THR A 65 1.75 14.19 -11.25
N VAL A 66 1.38 13.89 -12.51
CA VAL A 66 0.39 12.84 -12.83
C VAL A 66 0.78 11.46 -12.30
N GLU A 67 2.07 11.20 -12.12
CA GLU A 67 2.61 9.96 -11.55
C GLU A 67 2.06 9.62 -10.16
N HIS A 68 1.66 10.62 -9.37
CA HIS A 68 1.03 10.38 -8.07
C HIS A 68 -0.33 9.69 -8.22
N TYR A 69 -1.12 10.08 -9.23
CA TYR A 69 -2.40 9.43 -9.50
C TYR A 69 -2.20 7.99 -9.98
N VAL A 70 -1.15 7.72 -10.75
CA VAL A 70 -0.78 6.35 -11.17
C VAL A 70 -0.46 5.49 -9.95
N ARG A 71 0.34 6.01 -9.00
CA ARG A 71 0.64 5.32 -7.72
C ARG A 71 -0.62 5.08 -6.89
N TRP A 72 -1.55 6.03 -6.83
CA TRP A 72 -2.79 5.86 -6.08
C TRP A 72 -3.73 4.84 -6.72
N ALA A 73 -3.83 4.83 -8.05
CA ALA A 73 -4.56 3.81 -8.78
C ALA A 73 -3.96 2.42 -8.50
N TRP A 74 -2.63 2.33 -8.43
CA TRP A 74 -1.94 1.10 -8.04
C TRP A 74 -2.30 0.66 -6.61
N TYR A 75 -2.37 1.58 -5.62
CA TYR A 75 -2.84 1.24 -4.26
C TYR A 75 -4.25 0.64 -4.25
N VAL A 76 -5.17 1.22 -5.02
CA VAL A 76 -6.53 0.69 -5.18
C VAL A 76 -6.50 -0.71 -5.79
N ALA A 77 -5.70 -0.92 -6.83
CA ALA A 77 -5.58 -2.20 -7.51
C ALA A 77 -5.06 -3.30 -6.57
N ILE A 78 -4.04 -3.00 -5.76
CA ILE A 78 -3.47 -3.94 -4.80
C ILE A 78 -4.44 -4.25 -3.66
N LEU A 79 -5.12 -3.25 -3.10
CA LEU A 79 -6.17 -3.49 -2.10
C LEU A 79 -7.24 -4.41 -2.65
N TRP A 80 -7.73 -4.12 -3.87
CA TRP A 80 -8.74 -4.93 -4.55
C TRP A 80 -8.27 -6.36 -4.79
N LEU A 81 -7.02 -6.53 -5.22
CA LEU A 81 -6.40 -7.84 -5.41
C LEU A 81 -6.33 -8.61 -4.09
N GLY A 82 -5.94 -7.96 -3.00
CA GLY A 82 -5.99 -8.52 -1.65
C GLY A 82 -7.37 -9.07 -1.29
N THR A 83 -8.45 -8.33 -1.62
CA THR A 83 -9.83 -8.80 -1.35
C THR A 83 -10.20 -10.08 -2.07
N ARG A 84 -9.65 -10.28 -3.28
CA ARG A 84 -9.90 -11.48 -4.07
C ARG A 84 -9.12 -12.66 -3.49
N LEU A 85 -7.88 -12.44 -3.04
CA LEU A 85 -7.06 -13.47 -2.39
C LEU A 85 -7.65 -13.91 -1.05
N GLY A 86 -8.19 -12.99 -0.26
CA GLY A 86 -8.79 -13.31 1.03
C GLY A 86 -9.97 -14.28 0.95
N ARG A 87 -10.67 -14.32 -0.19
CA ARG A 87 -11.78 -15.27 -0.44
C ARG A 87 -11.32 -16.71 -0.67
N ASN A 88 -10.08 -16.91 -1.13
CA ASN A 88 -9.52 -18.23 -1.42
C ASN A 88 -7.99 -18.18 -1.27
N ALA A 89 -7.52 -18.21 -0.02
CA ALA A 89 -6.13 -17.99 0.37
C ALA A 89 -5.21 -19.19 0.06
N ARG A 90 -5.13 -19.58 -1.22
CA ARG A 90 -4.18 -20.59 -1.69
C ARG A 90 -2.75 -20.02 -1.74
N PRO A 91 -1.71 -20.84 -1.51
CA PRO A 91 -0.33 -20.34 -1.53
C PRO A 91 0.09 -19.77 -2.89
N LEU A 92 -0.29 -20.44 -4.00
CA LEU A 92 0.16 -20.06 -5.34
C LEU A 92 -0.34 -18.67 -5.79
N PRO A 93 -1.64 -18.32 -5.66
CA PRO A 93 -2.12 -16.97 -5.97
C PRO A 93 -1.52 -15.89 -5.07
N VAL A 94 -1.24 -16.21 -3.79
CA VAL A 94 -0.63 -15.25 -2.85
C VAL A 94 0.80 -14.95 -3.24
N ILE A 95 1.60 -15.97 -3.57
CA ILE A 95 2.98 -15.80 -4.05
C ILE A 95 2.97 -15.03 -5.37
N GLY A 96 2.13 -15.41 -6.32
CA GLY A 96 2.01 -14.73 -7.62
C GLY A 96 1.62 -13.26 -7.46
N ALA A 97 0.66 -12.96 -6.58
CA ALA A 97 0.26 -11.61 -6.26
C ALA A 97 1.35 -10.78 -5.59
N ALA A 98 2.09 -11.37 -4.65
CA ALA A 98 3.20 -10.70 -3.98
C ALA A 98 4.28 -10.33 -5.00
N LEU A 99 4.69 -11.28 -5.86
CA LEU A 99 5.69 -11.03 -6.90
C LEU A 99 5.20 -10.00 -7.93
N ALA A 100 3.96 -10.15 -8.43
CA ALA A 100 3.39 -9.22 -9.39
C ALA A 100 3.26 -7.81 -8.80
N SER A 101 2.87 -7.69 -7.53
CA SER A 101 2.84 -6.39 -6.85
C SER A 101 4.24 -5.78 -6.73
N SER A 102 5.26 -6.59 -6.43
CA SER A 102 6.62 -6.07 -6.30
C SER A 102 7.24 -5.64 -7.63
N VAL A 103 6.94 -6.31 -8.74
CA VAL A 103 7.48 -5.99 -10.07
C VAL A 103 6.74 -4.82 -10.72
N SER A 104 5.47 -4.62 -10.38
CA SER A 104 4.62 -3.57 -10.96
C SER A 104 4.68 -2.23 -10.25
N PHE A 105 5.30 -2.18 -9.06
CA PHE A 105 5.49 -0.95 -8.28
C PHE A 105 6.66 -0.13 -8.82
#